data_AF-A0A315AXP4-F1
#
_entry.id   AF-A0A315AXP4-F1
#
_cell.length_a   1.000
_cell.length_b   1.000
_cell.length_c   1.000
_cell.angle_alpha   90.00
_cell.angle_beta   90.00
_cell.angle_gamma   90.00
#
_symmetry.space_group_name_H-M   'P 1'
#
loop_
_entity.id
_entity.type
_entity.pdbx_description
1 polymer ?
#
loop_
_entity_poly.entity_id
_entity_poly.type
_entity_poly.pdbx_seq_one_letter_code
_entity_poly.pdbx_strand_id
1 'polypeptide(L)'
;METRRSDPCNWKGVKCDKKTKRVIYLSLAGHKLSGFVSPDLGKLDQLRILALHNNYFYGTIPSDLGNCTELQGIFTIAVYLAYHKTTKLLRYR
;
A
#
# COMPACT_ATOMS: atom_id res chain seq x y z
N MET A 1 -16.53 25.24 0.53
CA MET A 1 -15.83 25.22 -0.78
C MET A 1 -15.30 23.82 -0.98
N GLU A 2 -16.05 22.95 -1.66
CA GLU A 2 -15.61 21.59 -1.95
C GLU A 2 -14.58 21.64 -3.08
N THR A 3 -13.32 21.36 -2.75
CA THR A 3 -12.29 21.08 -3.75
C THR A 3 -12.80 19.97 -4.64
N ARG A 4 -12.83 20.17 -5.98
CA ARG A 4 -13.16 19.09 -6.94
C ARG A 4 -12.31 17.88 -6.58
N ARG A 5 -12.90 16.86 -5.97
CA ARG A 5 -12.18 15.65 -5.54
C ARG A 5 -11.66 15.00 -6.82
N SER A 6 -10.35 15.06 -7.02
CA SER A 6 -9.69 14.31 -8.08
C SER A 6 -10.01 12.84 -7.87
N ASP A 7 -10.64 12.20 -8.85
CA ASP A 7 -10.98 10.77 -8.79
C ASP A 7 -9.68 9.95 -8.74
N PRO A 8 -9.38 9.27 -7.63
CA PRO A 8 -8.14 8.51 -7.47
C PRO A 8 -8.03 7.35 -8.45
N CYS A 9 -9.15 6.88 -9.03
CA CYS A 9 -9.15 5.80 -10.01
C CYS A 9 -8.49 6.20 -11.34
N ASN A 10 -8.25 7.50 -11.56
CA ASN A 10 -7.52 8.02 -12.72
C ASN A 10 -6.02 8.22 -12.45
N TRP A 11 -5.57 8.00 -11.22
CA TRP A 11 -4.16 8.18 -10.88
C TRP A 11 -3.30 7.04 -11.42
N LYS A 12 -2.11 7.40 -11.91
CA LYS A 12 -1.12 6.40 -12.34
C LYS A 12 -0.78 5.49 -11.15
N GLY A 13 -0.81 4.18 -11.39
CA GLY A 13 -0.53 3.18 -10.37
C GLY A 13 -1.73 2.83 -9.48
N VAL A 14 -2.88 3.47 -9.64
CA VAL A 14 -4.11 3.12 -8.94
C VAL A 14 -5.02 2.32 -9.86
N LYS A 15 -5.62 1.24 -9.35
CA LYS A 15 -6.77 0.59 -9.99
C LYS A 15 -7.89 0.45 -8.98
N CYS A 16 -9.11 0.70 -9.44
CA CYS A 16 -10.32 0.59 -8.65
C CYS A 16 -11.19 -0.57 -9.10
N ASP A 17 -11.99 -1.08 -8.17
CA ASP A 17 -13.10 -1.97 -8.50
C ASP A 17 -14.15 -1.22 -9.33
N LYS A 18 -14.69 -1.89 -10.35
CA LYS A 18 -15.63 -1.26 -11.28
C LYS A 18 -16.99 -0.95 -10.64
N LYS A 19 -17.40 -1.73 -9.64
CA LYS A 19 -18.71 -1.63 -8.97
C LYS A 19 -18.65 -0.69 -7.78
N THR A 20 -17.69 -0.90 -6.87
CA THR A 20 -17.62 -0.13 -5.62
C THR A 20 -16.87 1.20 -5.78
N LYS A 21 -16.11 1.36 -6.87
CA LYS A 21 -15.20 2.50 -7.10
C LYS A 21 -14.13 2.67 -6.00
N ARG A 22 -13.89 1.63 -5.19
CA ARG A 22 -12.82 1.62 -4.18
C ARG A 22 -11.51 1.18 -4.79
N VAL A 23 -10.40 1.64 -4.21
CA VAL A 23 -9.05 1.25 -4.64
C VAL A 23 -8.78 -0.20 -4.28
N ILE A 24 -8.45 -1.02 -5.27
CA ILE A 24 -8.09 -2.44 -5.10
C ILE A 24 -6.61 -2.71 -5.37
N TYR A 25 -5.93 -1.79 -6.06
CA TYR A 25 -4.52 -1.91 -6.39
C TYR A 25 -3.86 -0.54 -6.28
N LEU A 26 -2.75 -0.46 -5.55
CA LEU A 26 -1.92 0.72 -5.44
C LEU A 26 -0.46 0.34 -5.71
N SER A 27 0.12 0.92 -6.75
CA SER A 27 1.54 0.82 -7.07
C SER A 27 2.22 2.18 -7.01
N LEU A 28 3.19 2.28 -6.12
CA LEU A 28 4.12 3.39 -5.99
C LEU A 28 5.53 2.98 -6.41
N ALA A 29 5.68 1.82 -7.06
CA ALA A 29 6.99 1.25 -7.35
C ALA A 29 7.84 2.10 -8.30
N GLY A 30 9.14 2.20 -8.05
CA GLY A 30 10.09 2.85 -8.97
C GLY A 30 10.07 4.37 -9.00
N HIS A 31 9.53 5.02 -7.97
CA HIS A 31 9.40 6.49 -7.92
C HIS A 31 10.44 7.17 -7.03
N LYS A 32 11.49 6.45 -6.59
CA LYS A 32 12.54 6.99 -5.70
C LYS A 32 11.97 7.64 -4.43
N LEU A 33 10.80 7.18 -3.97
CA LEU A 33 10.13 7.72 -2.79
C LEU A 33 10.88 7.32 -1.53
N SER A 34 11.02 8.23 -0.59
CA SER A 34 11.62 7.99 0.72
C SER A 34 10.64 8.34 1.83
N GLY A 35 10.79 7.73 3.00
CA GLY A 35 9.93 7.97 4.15
C GLY A 35 9.39 6.68 4.74
N PHE A 36 8.36 6.81 5.57
CA PHE A 36 7.63 5.71 6.16
C PHE A 36 6.33 5.43 5.40
N VAL A 37 5.86 4.19 5.46
CA VAL A 37 4.54 3.84 4.96
C VAL A 37 3.49 4.35 5.96
N SER A 38 2.54 5.18 5.50
CA SER A 38 1.53 5.77 6.38
C SER A 38 0.51 4.73 6.86
N PRO A 39 0.09 4.75 8.14
CA PRO A 39 -1.01 3.92 8.65
C PRO A 39 -2.35 4.22 7.96
N ASP A 40 -2.52 5.39 7.34
CA ASP A 40 -3.73 5.74 6.58
C ASP A 40 -4.01 4.81 5.41
N LEU A 41 -3.01 4.06 4.92
CA LEU A 41 -3.25 3.02 3.92
C LEU A 41 -4.21 1.93 4.42
N GLY A 42 -4.34 1.75 5.74
CA GLY A 42 -5.33 0.86 6.37
C GLY A 42 -6.78 1.28 6.13
N LYS A 43 -7.04 2.51 5.66
CA LYS A 43 -8.38 2.98 5.27
C LYS A 43 -8.82 2.46 3.90
N LEU A 44 -7.92 1.84 3.14
CA LEU A 44 -8.22 1.23 1.85
C LEU A 44 -8.72 -0.21 2.09
N ASP A 45 -9.91 -0.32 2.68
CA ASP A 45 -10.55 -1.58 3.09
C ASP A 45 -10.62 -2.67 2.01
N GLN A 46 -10.76 -2.28 0.75
CA GLN A 46 -10.79 -3.20 -0.41
C GLN A 46 -9.45 -3.35 -1.12
N LEU A 47 -8.35 -2.84 -0.56
CA LEU A 47 -7.04 -2.94 -1.18
C LEU A 47 -6.57 -4.39 -1.20
N ARG A 48 -6.25 -4.89 -2.40
CA ARG A 48 -5.77 -6.26 -2.62
C ARG A 48 -4.26 -6.32 -2.78
N ILE A 49 -3.69 -5.35 -3.47
CA ILE A 49 -2.26 -5.32 -3.78
C ILE A 49 -1.67 -3.95 -3.48
N LEU A 50 -0.56 -3.95 -2.73
CA LEU A 50 0.26 -2.78 -2.45
C LEU A 50 1.69 -3.01 -2.97
N ALA A 51 2.11 -2.26 -3.99
CA ALA A 51 3.44 -2.35 -4.56
C ALA A 51 4.29 -1.12 -4.21
N LEU A 52 5.30 -1.34 -3.37
CA LEU A 52 6.23 -0.33 -2.84
C LEU A 52 7.69 -0.57 -3.25
N HIS A 53 7.99 -1.66 -3.94
CA HIS A 53 9.34 -2.04 -4.36
C HIS A 53 10.03 -0.97 -5.22
N ASN A 54 11.36 -1.02 -5.28
CA ASN A 54 12.17 -0.04 -6.01
C ASN A 54 11.95 1.42 -5.54
N ASN A 55 11.84 1.59 -4.22
CA ASN A 55 11.81 2.87 -3.51
C ASN A 55 12.76 2.82 -2.30
N TYR A 56 12.89 3.95 -1.61
CA TYR A 56 13.71 4.15 -0.41
C TYR A 56 12.85 4.26 0.86
N PHE A 57 11.73 3.52 0.93
CA PHE A 57 10.91 3.46 2.15
C PHE A 57 11.68 2.74 3.27
N TYR A 58 11.53 3.22 4.50
CA TYR A 58 12.18 2.69 5.70
C TYR A 58 11.19 2.56 6.87
N GLY A 59 11.65 2.00 7.99
CA GLY A 59 10.81 1.70 9.16
C GLY A 59 10.03 0.40 9.00
N THR A 60 8.87 0.28 9.66
CA THR A 60 8.04 -0.93 9.64
C THR A 60 6.79 -0.76 8.79
N ILE A 61 6.28 -1.86 8.26
CA ILE A 61 4.93 -1.88 7.68
C ILE A 61 3.90 -1.63 8.81
N PRO A 62 3.00 -0.64 8.67
CA PRO A 62 1.98 -0.35 9.68
C PRO A 62 1.06 -1.55 9.92
N SER A 63 0.77 -1.83 11.19
CA SER A 63 -0.21 -2.85 11.57
C SER A 63 -1.62 -2.52 11.08
N ASP A 64 -1.91 -1.25 10.83
CA ASP A 64 -3.18 -0.75 10.29
C ASP A 64 -3.52 -1.34 8.91
N LEU A 65 -2.52 -1.85 8.17
CA LEU A 65 -2.81 -2.64 6.96
C LEU A 65 -3.58 -3.93 7.24
N GLY A 66 -3.68 -4.36 8.49
CA GLY A 66 -4.61 -5.41 8.92
C GLY A 66 -6.08 -5.04 8.77
N ASN A 67 -6.41 -3.75 8.63
CA ASN A 67 -7.76 -3.30 8.31
C ASN A 67 -8.11 -3.47 6.82
N CYS A 68 -7.11 -3.69 5.95
CA CYS A 68 -7.33 -4.04 4.56
C CYS A 68 -7.64 -5.55 4.46
N THR A 69 -8.87 -5.92 4.78
CA THR A 69 -9.27 -7.35 4.88
C THR A 69 -9.20 -8.11 3.56
N GLU A 70 -9.19 -7.40 2.42
CA GLU A 70 -9.01 -8.00 1.10
C GLU A 70 -7.53 -8.09 0.66
N LEU A 71 -6.57 -7.71 1.51
CA LEU A 71 -5.16 -7.62 1.14
C LEU A 71 -4.53 -8.99 0.91
N GLN A 72 -4.07 -9.21 -0.33
CA GLN A 72 -3.48 -10.47 -0.78
C GLN A 72 -1.96 -10.41 -0.87
N GLY A 73 -1.39 -9.21 -1.09
CA GLY A 73 0.06 -9.09 -1.27
C GLY A 73 0.60 -7.68 -1.09
N ILE A 74 1.75 -7.61 -0.42
CA ILE A 74 2.56 -6.39 -0.32
C ILE A 74 3.93 -6.69 -0.95
N PHE A 75 4.32 -5.91 -1.96
CA PHE A 75 5.61 -6.02 -2.62
C PHE A 75 6.54 -4.89 -2.18
N THR A 76 7.56 -5.20 -1.37
CA THR A 76 8.53 -4.22 -0.86
C THR A 76 9.97 -4.64 -1.23
N ILE A 77 10.96 -3.76 -1.04
CA ILE A 77 12.36 -4.21 -1.06
C ILE A 77 12.68 -4.86 0.29
N ALA A 78 13.24 -6.07 0.27
CA ALA A 78 13.57 -6.81 1.49
C ALA A 78 14.66 -6.16 2.37
N VAL A 79 15.42 -5.20 1.81
CA VAL A 79 16.72 -4.77 2.37
C VAL A 79 16.60 -3.90 3.62
N TYR A 80 15.49 -3.19 3.85
CA TYR A 80 15.31 -2.35 5.04
C TYR A 80 14.41 -2.95 6.12
N LEU A 81 13.38 -3.73 5.76
CA LEU A 81 12.51 -4.39 6.73
C LEU A 81 13.23 -5.51 7.50
N ALA A 82 14.26 -6.10 6.90
CA ALA A 82 15.11 -7.11 7.52
C ALA A 82 16.05 -6.54 8.59
N TYR A 83 16.35 -5.24 8.58
CA TYR A 83 17.24 -4.64 9.59
C TYR A 83 16.61 -4.57 10.99
N HIS A 84 15.29 -4.75 11.13
CA HIS A 84 14.65 -4.71 12.46
C HIS A 84 13.62 -5.78 12.79
N LYS A 85 13.22 -6.70 11.90
CA LYS A 85 12.47 -7.90 12.32
C LYS A 85 12.88 -9.16 11.56
N THR A 86 13.48 -10.06 12.33
CA THR A 86 13.47 -11.51 12.12
C THR A 86 12.13 -11.99 11.56
N THR A 87 12.20 -12.66 10.40
CA THR A 87 11.34 -13.78 10.01
C THR A 87 9.90 -13.79 10.56
N LYS A 88 9.01 -13.04 9.90
CA LYS A 88 7.62 -13.48 9.74
C LYS A 88 7.18 -13.11 8.32
N LEU A 89 7.16 -14.10 7.43
CA LEU A 89 6.32 -14.02 6.24
C LEU A 89 4.88 -13.80 6.73
N LEU A 90 4.41 -12.56 6.67
CA LEU A 90 3.01 -12.24 6.91
C LEU A 90 2.21 -12.79 5.73
N ARG A 91 1.84 -14.06 5.81
CA ARG A 91 0.64 -14.56 5.14
C ARG A 91 -0.53 -13.97 5.92
N TYR A 92 -1.10 -12.87 5.41
CA TYR A 92 -2.44 -12.48 5.79
C TYR A 92 -3.38 -13.58 5.26
N ARG A 93 -4.10 -14.22 6.18
CA ARG A 93 -5.18 -15.17 5.91
C ARG A 93 -6.49 -14.42 5.98
#